data_AF-A0A9J6RCN2-F1
#
_entry.id   AF-A0A9J6RCN2-F1
#
_cell.length_a   1.000
_cell.length_b   1.000
_cell.length_c   1.000
_cell.angle_alpha   90.00
_cell.angle_beta   90.00
_cell.angle_gamma   90.00
#
_symmetry.space_group_name_H-M   'P 1'
#
loop_
_entity.id
_entity.type
_entity.pdbx_description
1 polymer ?
#
loop_
_entity_poly.entity_id
_entity_poly.type
_entity_poly.pdbx_seq_one_letter_code
_entity_poly.pdbx_strand_id
1 'polypeptide(L)'
;MCIMENGKTAIAKNLHNGFAFGSTEFHVLRANPLVNTKFVYYLLRAKQFRLQAKAEMTGAVGQQRVPKAYLENYAFPLPPKEEQDRIVEILEELNIRELKLKEISGLENQLFILKQSILNKAFRGELGTNDPAEESALTLLKEVLQEKIT
;
A
#
# COMPACT_ATOMS: atom_id res chain seq x y z
N MET A 1 -12.99 -12.09 3.28
CA MET A 1 -13.30 -11.11 4.36
C MET A 1 -13.43 -9.74 3.72
N CYS A 2 -14.53 -9.03 3.96
CA CYS A 2 -14.82 -7.74 3.34
C CYS A 2 -15.42 -6.74 4.34
N ILE A 3 -14.84 -5.53 4.43
CA ILE A 3 -15.38 -4.36 5.13
C ILE A 3 -15.36 -3.19 4.13
N MET A 4 -16.55 -2.78 3.71
CA MET A 4 -16.77 -2.08 2.43
C MET A 4 -16.52 -0.57 2.44
N GLU A 5 -16.43 0.09 3.61
CA GLU A 5 -16.19 1.53 3.63
C GLU A 5 -14.73 1.89 3.29
N ASN A 6 -13.77 1.12 3.81
CA ASN A 6 -12.34 1.40 3.69
C ASN A 6 -11.63 0.49 2.66
N GLY A 7 -12.37 -0.29 1.88
CA GLY A 7 -11.78 -1.26 0.92
C GLY A 7 -10.99 -2.40 1.59
N LYS A 8 -11.21 -2.62 2.90
CA LYS A 8 -10.52 -3.67 3.66
C LYS A 8 -11.04 -5.02 3.19
N THR A 9 -10.21 -5.71 2.44
CA THR A 9 -10.50 -6.99 1.80
C THR A 9 -9.34 -7.93 2.05
N ALA A 10 -9.64 -9.18 2.38
CA ALA A 10 -8.61 -10.20 2.58
C ALA A 10 -9.06 -11.56 2.04
N ILE A 11 -8.10 -12.26 1.44
CA ILE A 11 -8.20 -13.65 1.03
C ILE A 11 -7.68 -14.51 2.18
N ALA A 12 -8.53 -15.33 2.78
CA ALA A 12 -8.11 -16.32 3.76
C ALA A 12 -7.38 -17.46 3.03
N LYS A 13 -6.14 -17.74 3.44
CA LYS A 13 -5.30 -18.84 2.92
C LYS A 13 -4.75 -19.64 4.09
N ASN A 14 -4.44 -20.92 3.85
CA ASN A 14 -3.76 -21.79 4.80
C ASN A 14 -4.42 -21.83 6.19
N LEU A 15 -5.75 -21.96 6.23
CA LEU A 15 -6.48 -22.04 7.49
C LEU A 15 -6.17 -23.35 8.21
N HIS A 16 -5.76 -23.28 9.47
CA HIS A 16 -5.55 -24.45 10.32
C HIS A 16 -6.88 -25.22 10.43
N ASN A 17 -6.87 -26.51 10.09
CA ASN A 17 -8.06 -27.37 10.00
C ASN A 17 -9.15 -26.89 9.03
N GLY A 18 -8.88 -25.92 8.15
CA GLY A 18 -9.85 -25.40 7.18
C GLY A 18 -10.91 -24.44 7.74
N PHE A 19 -10.81 -24.06 9.02
CA PHE A 19 -11.78 -23.18 9.68
C PHE A 19 -11.18 -21.81 10.04
N ALA A 20 -12.04 -20.78 10.02
CA ALA A 20 -11.71 -19.45 10.50
C ALA A 20 -12.94 -18.87 11.21
N PHE A 21 -12.70 -18.10 12.27
CA PHE A 21 -13.73 -17.38 13.00
C PHE A 21 -13.52 -15.88 12.80
N GLY A 22 -14.60 -15.12 12.70
CA GLY A 22 -14.55 -13.68 12.53
C GLY A 22 -15.85 -13.03 12.99
N SER A 23 -15.80 -11.70 13.12
CA SER A 23 -16.98 -10.89 13.42
C SER A 23 -18.10 -11.13 12.39
N THR A 24 -19.34 -10.98 12.83
CA THR A 24 -20.52 -10.96 11.97
C THR A 24 -20.52 -9.75 11.02
N GLU A 25 -19.64 -8.78 11.25
CA GLU A 25 -19.40 -7.62 10.39
C GLU A 25 -18.68 -7.96 9.08
N PHE A 26 -18.18 -9.19 8.92
CA PHE A 26 -17.54 -9.61 7.68
C PHE A 26 -18.50 -10.27 6.72
N HIS A 27 -18.51 -9.77 5.48
CA HIS A 27 -19.02 -10.56 4.38
C HIS A 27 -18.01 -11.64 3.98
N VAL A 28 -18.44 -12.89 4.08
CA VAL A 28 -17.67 -14.07 3.66
C VAL A 28 -18.13 -14.48 2.27
N LEU A 29 -17.25 -14.30 1.29
CA LEU A 29 -17.48 -14.69 -0.09
C LEU A 29 -16.65 -15.94 -0.38
N ARG A 30 -17.31 -16.97 -0.93
CA ARG A 30 -16.68 -18.23 -1.33
C ARG A 30 -16.83 -18.39 -2.84
N ALA A 31 -15.70 -18.31 -3.55
CA ALA A 31 -15.69 -18.52 -4.99
C ALA A 31 -15.96 -20.00 -5.31
N ASN A 32 -16.70 -20.25 -6.38
CA ASN A 32 -16.83 -21.58 -6.96
C ASN A 32 -15.54 -21.95 -7.74
N PRO A 33 -15.35 -23.21 -8.15
CA PRO A 33 -14.15 -23.62 -8.88
C PRO A 33 -13.93 -22.91 -10.22
N LEU A 34 -14.99 -22.41 -10.85
CA LEU A 34 -14.96 -21.70 -12.13
C LEU A 34 -14.45 -20.25 -11.99
N VAL A 35 -14.40 -19.72 -10.77
CA VAL A 35 -14.05 -18.34 -10.49
C VAL A 35 -12.71 -18.29 -9.77
N ASN A 36 -11.77 -17.50 -10.29
CA ASN A 36 -10.53 -17.22 -9.60
C ASN A 36 -10.80 -16.31 -8.37
N THR A 37 -10.47 -16.78 -7.17
CA THR A 37 -10.62 -16.03 -5.93
C THR A 37 -9.90 -14.68 -5.95
N LYS A 38 -8.73 -14.58 -6.59
CA LYS A 38 -7.99 -13.31 -6.75
C LYS A 38 -8.72 -12.35 -7.68
N PHE A 39 -9.39 -12.86 -8.73
CA PHE A 39 -10.19 -12.02 -9.61
C PHE A 39 -11.31 -11.34 -8.83
N VAL A 40 -12.05 -12.10 -8.00
CA VAL A 40 -13.07 -11.54 -7.09
C VAL A 40 -12.43 -10.53 -6.12
N TYR A 41 -11.26 -10.84 -5.56
CA TYR A 41 -10.55 -9.91 -4.68
C TYR A 41 -10.27 -8.55 -5.35
N TYR A 42 -9.80 -8.54 -6.60
CA TYR A 42 -9.58 -7.31 -7.34
C TYR A 42 -10.87 -6.60 -7.74
N LEU A 43 -11.92 -7.35 -8.12
CA LEU A 43 -13.26 -6.80 -8.41
C LEU A 43 -13.80 -6.01 -7.21
N LEU A 44 -13.73 -6.57 -6.01
CA LEU A 44 -14.22 -5.92 -4.79
C LEU A 44 -13.43 -4.65 -4.40
N ARG A 45 -12.21 -4.50 -4.92
CA ARG A 45 -11.36 -3.32 -4.72
C ARG A 45 -11.53 -2.28 -5.82
N ALA A 46 -12.13 -2.65 -6.95
CA ALA A 46 -12.39 -1.76 -8.06
C ALA A 46 -13.19 -0.55 -7.60
N LYS A 47 -12.81 0.64 -8.09
CA LYS A 47 -13.43 1.91 -7.68
C LYS A 47 -14.93 1.93 -7.95
N GLN A 48 -15.35 1.43 -9.11
CA GLN A 48 -16.77 1.38 -9.50
C GLN A 48 -17.59 0.54 -8.51
N PHE A 49 -17.14 -0.69 -8.22
CA PHE A 49 -17.77 -1.56 -7.24
C PHE A 49 -17.88 -0.88 -5.87
N ARG A 50 -16.79 -0.28 -5.37
CA ARG A 50 -16.79 0.38 -4.05
C ARG A 50 -17.72 1.59 -3.99
N LEU A 51 -17.82 2.37 -5.08
CA LEU A 51 -18.73 3.52 -5.15
C LEU A 51 -20.19 3.07 -5.12
N GLN A 52 -20.54 2.05 -5.90
CA GLN A 52 -21.89 1.48 -5.91
C GLN A 52 -22.24 0.85 -4.56
N ALA A 53 -21.32 0.06 -3.99
CA ALA A 53 -21.52 -0.56 -2.68
C ALA A 53 -21.71 0.50 -1.58
N LYS A 54 -20.97 1.61 -1.63
CA LYS A 54 -21.12 2.72 -0.69
C LYS A 54 -22.49 3.39 -0.79
N ALA A 55 -23.03 3.55 -1.99
CA ALA A 55 -24.35 4.15 -2.20
C ALA A 55 -25.48 3.31 -1.61
N GLU A 56 -25.28 1.99 -1.55
CA GLU A 56 -26.23 1.01 -1.02
C GLU A 56 -26.07 0.76 0.49
N MET A 57 -25.16 1.48 1.16
CA MET A 57 -24.94 1.31 2.59
C MET A 57 -26.17 1.75 3.40
N THR A 58 -26.54 0.92 4.38
CA THR A 58 -27.66 1.18 5.30
C THR A 58 -27.16 1.15 6.75
N GLY A 59 -27.86 1.83 7.66
CA GLY A 59 -27.52 1.89 9.09
C GLY A 59 -27.28 3.31 9.61
N ALA A 60 -27.16 3.44 10.92
CA ALA A 60 -26.84 4.70 11.59
C ALA A 60 -25.39 5.12 11.34
N VAL A 61 -25.10 6.41 11.51
CA VAL A 61 -23.74 6.97 11.39
C VAL A 61 -22.77 6.19 12.30
N GLY A 62 -21.67 5.67 11.73
CA GLY A 62 -20.68 4.84 12.43
C GLY A 62 -20.99 3.33 12.48
N GLN A 63 -22.14 2.90 11.96
CA GLN A 63 -22.57 1.48 11.85
C GLN A 63 -23.14 1.18 10.45
N GLN A 64 -22.70 1.95 9.44
CA GLN A 64 -23.14 1.75 8.07
C GLN A 64 -22.55 0.46 7.50
N ARG A 65 -23.39 -0.32 6.82
CA ARG A 65 -23.00 -1.59 6.22
C ARG A 65 -23.61 -1.75 4.84
N VAL A 66 -22.86 -2.42 3.96
CA VAL A 66 -23.40 -2.90 2.69
C VAL A 66 -24.31 -4.09 3.00
N PRO A 67 -25.60 -4.06 2.61
CA PRO A 67 -26.50 -5.18 2.78
C PRO A 67 -25.97 -6.41 2.06
N LYS A 68 -26.17 -7.60 2.65
CA LYS A 68 -25.81 -8.87 2.00
C LYS A 68 -26.50 -9.01 0.62
N ALA A 69 -27.75 -8.57 0.53
CA ALA A 69 -28.55 -8.59 -0.68
C ALA A 69 -27.90 -7.82 -1.84
N TYR A 70 -27.17 -6.72 -1.56
CA TYR A 70 -26.45 -6.01 -2.62
C TYR A 70 -25.37 -6.91 -3.25
N LEU A 71 -24.61 -7.64 -2.43
CA LEU A 71 -23.56 -8.53 -2.91
C LEU A 71 -24.11 -9.73 -3.68
N GLU A 72 -25.24 -10.27 -3.23
CA GLU A 72 -25.90 -11.40 -3.88
C GLU A 72 -26.49 -11.03 -5.25
N ASN A 73 -26.92 -9.78 -5.43
CA ASN A 73 -27.53 -9.29 -6.66
C ASN A 73 -26.56 -8.49 -7.56
N TYR A 74 -25.29 -8.34 -7.15
CA TYR A 74 -24.32 -7.59 -7.93
C TYR A 74 -23.95 -8.34 -9.22
N ALA A 75 -24.42 -7.82 -10.36
CA ALA A 75 -24.06 -8.35 -11.67
C ALA A 75 -22.71 -7.81 -12.15
N PHE A 76 -21.84 -8.71 -12.60
CA PHE A 76 -20.54 -8.36 -13.19
C PHE A 76 -20.23 -9.29 -14.38
N PRO A 77 -19.46 -8.82 -15.37
CA PRO A 77 -19.00 -9.68 -16.45
C PRO A 77 -18.04 -10.73 -15.88
N LEU A 78 -18.35 -12.00 -16.07
CA LEU A 78 -17.50 -13.11 -15.68
C LEU A 78 -16.82 -13.70 -16.93
N PRO A 79 -15.55 -13.35 -17.21
CA PRO A 79 -14.84 -13.90 -18.36
C PRO A 79 -14.44 -15.37 -18.13
N PRO A 80 -14.01 -16.10 -19.17
CA PRO A 80 -13.45 -17.45 -19.04
C PRO A 80 -12.31 -17.50 -18.02
N LYS A 81 -12.08 -18.67 -17.43
CA LYS A 81 -11.14 -18.83 -16.32
C LYS A 81 -9.72 -18.40 -16.68
N GLU A 82 -9.27 -18.74 -17.89
CA GLU A 82 -7.96 -18.38 -18.43
C GLU A 82 -7.79 -16.86 -18.51
N GLU A 83 -8.85 -16.14 -18.88
CA GLU A 83 -8.82 -14.69 -18.96
C GLU A 83 -8.88 -14.04 -17.57
N GLN A 84 -9.62 -14.62 -16.62
CA GLN A 84 -9.56 -14.21 -15.22
C GLN A 84 -8.13 -14.32 -14.67
N ASP A 85 -7.43 -15.42 -14.96
CA ASP A 85 -6.07 -15.68 -14.50
C ASP A 85 -5.09 -14.65 -15.12
N ARG A 86 -5.20 -14.39 -16.43
CA ARG A 86 -4.40 -13.36 -17.11
C ARG A 86 -4.61 -11.96 -16.55
N ILE A 87 -5.86 -11.58 -16.26
CA ILE A 87 -6.18 -10.29 -15.64
C ILE A 87 -5.50 -10.19 -14.26
N VAL A 88 -5.58 -11.26 -13.47
CA VAL A 88 -4.96 -11.32 -12.14
C VAL A 88 -3.44 -11.19 -12.21
N GLU A 89 -2.79 -11.85 -13.17
CA GLU A 89 -1.34 -11.76 -13.37
C GLU A 89 -0.89 -10.32 -13.64
N ILE A 90 -1.57 -9.62 -14.56
CA ILE A 90 -1.27 -8.22 -14.88
C ILE A 90 -1.42 -7.33 -13.64
N LEU A 91 -2.50 -7.54 -12.87
CA LEU A 91 -2.76 -6.75 -11.66
C LEU A 91 -1.72 -7.00 -10.55
N GLU A 92 -1.30 -8.25 -10.38
CA GLU A 92 -0.24 -8.59 -9.42
C GLU A 92 1.11 -7.98 -9.83
N GLU A 93 1.47 -8.04 -11.12
CA GLU A 93 2.68 -7.39 -11.61
C GLU A 93 2.68 -5.88 -11.34
N LEU A 94 1.57 -5.19 -11.64
CA LEU A 94 1.44 -3.76 -11.38
C LEU A 94 1.56 -3.45 -9.89
N ASN A 95 0.92 -4.25 -9.04
CA ASN A 95 0.98 -4.09 -7.60
C ASN A 95 2.41 -4.29 -7.04
N ILE A 96 3.15 -5.26 -7.57
CA ILE A 96 4.57 -5.46 -7.22
C ILE A 96 5.41 -4.25 -7.63
N ARG A 97 5.20 -3.71 -8.84
CA ARG A 97 5.90 -2.51 -9.30
C ARG A 97 5.58 -1.30 -8.42
N GLU A 98 4.31 -1.12 -8.06
CA GLU A 98 3.87 -0.04 -7.15
C GLU A 98 4.55 -0.15 -5.76
N LEU A 99 4.62 -1.36 -5.19
CA LEU A 99 5.28 -1.59 -3.91
C LEU A 99 6.77 -1.24 -3.97
N LYS A 100 7.47 -1.64 -5.03
CA LYS A 100 8.89 -1.30 -5.23
C LYS A 100 9.11 0.21 -5.34
N LEU A 101 8.24 0.92 -6.06
CA LEU A 101 8.33 2.39 -6.15
C LEU A 101 8.13 3.08 -4.80
N LYS A 102 7.19 2.59 -3.99
CA LYS A 102 6.98 3.11 -2.62
C LYS A 102 8.19 2.85 -1.72
N GLU A 103 8.82 1.69 -1.84
CA GLU A 103 10.05 1.37 -1.11
C GLU A 103 11.19 2.33 -1.49
N ILE A 104 11.41 2.56 -2.78
CA ILE A 104 12.42 3.51 -3.27
C ILE A 104 12.17 4.92 -2.74
N SER A 105 10.93 5.41 -2.83
CA SER A 105 10.58 6.74 -2.30
C SER A 105 10.74 6.82 -0.77
N GLY A 106 10.50 5.73 -0.06
CA GLY A 106 10.80 5.64 1.38
C GLY A 106 12.29 5.79 1.68
N LEU A 107 13.16 5.17 0.87
CA LEU A 107 14.62 5.27 0.99
C LEU A 107 15.12 6.70 0.73
N GLU A 108 14.53 7.45 -0.20
CA GLU A 108 14.90 8.85 -0.46
C GLU A 108 14.77 9.72 0.80
N ASN A 109 13.70 9.56 1.55
CA ASN A 109 13.49 10.26 2.82
C ASN A 109 14.54 9.85 3.87
N GLN A 110 14.86 8.57 3.96
CA GLN A 110 15.91 8.09 4.87
C GLN A 110 17.28 8.65 4.50
N LEU A 111 17.58 8.72 3.20
CA LEU A 111 18.82 9.25 2.67
C LEU A 111 18.93 10.77 2.93
N PHE A 112 17.81 11.50 2.84
CA PHE A 112 17.75 12.90 3.24
C PHE A 112 18.07 13.09 4.74
N ILE A 113 17.42 12.32 5.62
CA ILE A 113 17.66 12.38 7.07
C ILE A 113 19.10 12.00 7.39
N LEU A 114 19.64 10.95 6.76
CA LEU A 114 21.01 10.52 6.94
C LEU A 114 22.01 11.60 6.52
N LYS A 115 21.80 12.23 5.35
CA LYS A 115 22.61 13.37 4.89
C LYS A 115 22.61 14.51 5.90
N GLN A 116 21.44 14.89 6.42
CA GLN A 116 21.34 15.93 7.45
C GLN A 116 22.05 15.53 8.75
N SER A 117 21.94 14.27 9.18
CA SER A 117 22.61 13.76 10.37
C SER A 117 24.13 13.76 10.20
N ILE A 118 24.65 13.28 9.06
CA ILE A 118 26.08 13.30 8.73
C ILE A 118 26.58 14.74 8.67
N LEU A 119 25.88 15.62 7.98
CA LEU A 119 26.26 17.03 7.87
C LEU A 119 26.31 17.72 9.25
N ASN A 120 25.29 17.49 10.09
CA ASN A 120 25.28 17.99 11.46
C ASN A 120 26.44 17.45 12.31
N LYS A 121 26.74 16.14 12.20
CA LYS A 121 27.87 15.53 12.91
C LYS A 121 29.21 16.07 12.40
N ALA A 122 29.35 16.31 11.10
CA ALA A 122 30.55 16.90 10.50
C ALA A 122 30.76 18.34 10.98
N PHE A 123 29.70 19.16 11.02
CA PHE A 123 29.78 20.53 11.54
C PHE A 123 30.04 20.62 13.05
N ARG A 124 29.69 19.58 13.82
CA ARG A 124 30.02 19.48 15.23
C ARG A 124 31.42 18.93 15.51
N GLY A 125 32.16 18.55 14.46
CA GLY A 125 33.47 17.89 14.61
C GLY A 125 33.37 16.46 15.17
N GLU A 126 32.17 15.87 15.21
CA GLU A 126 31.93 14.50 15.65
C GLU A 126 32.23 13.47 14.54
N LEU A 127 32.38 13.94 13.30
CA LEU A 127 32.95 13.19 12.18
C LEU A 127 34.31 13.80 11.86
N GLY A 128 35.36 13.29 12.51
CA GLY A 128 36.75 13.67 12.23
C GLY A 128 37.44 12.62 11.36
N THR A 129 38.39 13.05 10.53
CA THR A 129 39.34 12.18 9.81
C THR A 129 40.53 11.77 10.67
N ASN A 130 40.62 12.29 11.90
CA ASN A 130 41.77 12.13 12.80
C ASN A 130 43.10 12.64 12.20
N ASP A 131 43.06 13.42 11.11
CA ASP A 131 44.23 14.05 10.50
C ASP A 131 44.26 15.56 10.85
N PRO A 132 45.22 16.03 11.67
CA PRO A 132 45.35 17.43 12.04
C PRO A 132 45.82 18.35 10.89
N ALA A 133 46.17 17.82 9.72
CA ALA A 133 46.51 18.60 8.53
C ALA A 133 45.28 18.97 7.67
N GLU A 134 44.12 18.35 7.90
CA GLU A 134 42.90 18.65 7.13
C GLU A 134 42.15 19.86 7.69
N GLU A 135 41.71 20.72 6.78
CA GLU A 135 41.01 21.96 7.10
C GLU A 135 39.58 21.68 7.59
N SER A 136 39.11 22.42 8.61
CA SER A 136 37.78 22.18 9.18
C SER A 136 36.67 22.34 8.13
N ALA A 137 35.70 21.42 8.13
CA ALA A 137 34.53 21.48 7.25
C ALA A 137 33.72 22.81 7.38
N LEU A 138 33.87 23.51 8.51
CA LEU A 138 33.26 24.83 8.73
C LEU A 138 33.93 25.96 7.94
N THR A 139 35.24 25.86 7.66
CA THR A 139 35.99 26.88 6.91
C THR A 139 35.64 26.80 5.43
N LEU A 140 35.68 25.59 4.85
CA LEU A 140 35.29 25.33 3.46
C LEU A 140 33.85 25.76 3.15
N LEU A 141 32.91 25.61 4.09
CA LEU A 141 31.53 26.08 3.90
C LEU A 141 31.44 27.60 3.79
N LYS A 142 32.20 28.33 4.62
CA LYS A 142 32.19 29.80 4.59
C LYS A 142 32.70 30.32 3.24
N GLU A 143 33.71 29.68 2.68
CA GLU A 143 34.23 30.01 1.35
C GLU A 143 33.21 29.73 0.24
N VAL A 144 32.62 28.53 0.21
CA VAL A 144 31.60 28.17 -0.80
C VAL A 144 30.34 29.06 -0.71
N LEU A 145 29.97 29.49 0.50
CA LEU A 145 28.86 30.43 0.69
C LEU A 145 29.21 31.85 0.26
N GLN A 146 30.47 32.29 0.38
CA GLN A 146 30.93 33.59 -0.11
C GLN A 146 31.01 33.61 -1.65
N GLU A 147 31.44 32.51 -2.28
CA GLU A 147 31.47 32.38 -3.74
C GLU A 147 30.07 32.42 -4.38
N LYS A 148 29.03 31.90 -3.71
CA LYS A 148 27.65 31.91 -4.24
C LYS A 148 26.91 33.24 -4.09
N ILE A 149 27.46 34.19 -3.34
CA ILE A 149 26.86 35.52 -3.10
C ILE A 149 27.48 36.58 -4.03
N THR A 150 28.49 36.22 -4.82
CA THR A 150 29.14 37.07 -5.84
C THR A 150 28.72 36.65 -7.24
#